data_AF-A0A6H5J3U0-F1
#
_entry.id   AF-A0A6H5J3U0-F1
#
_cell.length_a   1.000
_cell.length_b   1.000
_cell.length_c   1.000
_cell.angle_alpha   90.00
_cell.angle_beta   90.00
_cell.angle_gamma   90.00
#
_symmetry.space_group_name_H-M   'P 1'
#
loop_
_entity.id
_entity.type
_entity.pdbx_description
1 polymer ?
#
loop_
_entity_poly.entity_id
_entity_poly.type
_entity_poly.pdbx_seq_one_letter_code
_entity_poly.pdbx_strand_id
1 'polypeptide(L)'
;MGRSRKSKSRKEKDRLADEIARLVERRLKRKRRNDYTSSSDESSRSRDSLPERKKRRHIGVTGTKGSRDRSNSSLQDDPPDVNTEVKSAVNESCRNRDQRIVHKQEKLNACMGALAGALTTLLTRKNDDDLLMIEALSDASRLLVDTIHDESAIRRSLILANVNPSLKDTLATTEIDGQLFGKNLSEVMKQAQATGKDVRTLAKKNAIPTNVSEKASKNEKGPSRHLSRKQTRTSNGQRPAAAARDHPRRNDKERPTTQRNKSSYTRSSTKKH
;
A
#
# COMPACT_ATOMS: atom_id res chain seq x y z
N MET A 1 -13.46 20.24 56.72
CA MET A 1 -12.07 20.18 56.21
C MET A 1 -11.93 19.56 54.79
N GLY A 2 -12.86 19.79 53.85
CA GLY A 2 -12.88 19.07 52.55
C GLY A 2 -12.24 19.77 51.33
N ARG A 3 -11.80 21.02 51.43
CA ARG A 3 -11.37 21.83 50.26
C ARG A 3 -9.91 21.59 49.82
N SER A 4 -9.06 21.02 50.67
CA SER A 4 -7.61 20.87 50.41
C SER A 4 -7.26 19.72 49.45
N ARG A 5 -8.08 18.66 49.38
CA ARG A 5 -7.78 17.49 48.52
C ARG A 5 -8.04 17.75 47.02
N LYS A 6 -9.00 18.59 46.67
CA LYS A 6 -9.31 18.91 45.26
C LYS A 6 -8.23 19.74 44.55
N SER A 7 -7.47 20.57 45.27
CA SER A 7 -6.43 21.41 44.63
C SER A 7 -5.18 20.61 44.26
N LYS A 8 -4.82 19.59 45.05
CA LYS A 8 -3.67 18.71 44.75
C LYS A 8 -3.90 17.89 43.48
N SER A 9 -5.09 17.32 43.31
CA SER A 9 -5.45 16.54 42.12
C SER A 9 -5.42 17.36 40.82
N ARG A 10 -5.80 18.64 40.87
CA ARG A 10 -5.77 19.51 39.68
C ARG A 10 -4.34 19.82 39.23
N LYS A 11 -3.45 20.15 40.18
CA LYS A 11 -2.03 20.41 39.89
C LYS A 11 -1.31 19.19 39.31
N GLU A 12 -1.70 17.99 39.72
CA GLU A 12 -1.12 16.75 39.19
C GLU A 12 -1.58 16.44 37.76
N LYS A 13 -2.86 16.70 37.46
CA LYS A 13 -3.38 16.60 36.08
C LYS A 13 -2.69 17.57 35.12
N ASP A 14 -2.46 18.81 35.56
CA ASP A 14 -1.78 19.82 34.73
C ASP A 14 -0.31 19.42 34.46
N ARG A 15 0.38 18.83 35.45
CA ARG A 15 1.75 18.29 35.27
C ARG A 15 1.81 17.14 34.28
N LEU A 16 0.85 16.21 34.35
CA LEU A 16 0.78 15.08 33.42
C LEU A 16 0.48 15.56 31.99
N ALA A 17 -0.41 16.55 31.83
CA ALA A 17 -0.71 17.14 30.52
C ALA A 17 0.54 17.78 29.88
N ASP A 18 1.32 18.54 30.65
CA ASP A 18 2.58 19.14 30.18
C ASP A 18 3.62 18.08 29.81
N GLU A 19 3.71 16.99 30.56
CA GLU A 19 4.63 15.89 30.26
C GLU A 19 4.29 15.17 28.96
N ILE A 20 2.99 14.89 28.74
CA ILE A 20 2.49 14.30 27.50
C ILE A 20 2.78 15.22 26.31
N ALA A 21 2.53 16.53 26.44
CA ALA A 21 2.81 17.50 25.38
C ALA A 21 4.30 17.50 24.99
N ARG A 22 5.21 17.47 25.98
CA ARG A 22 6.67 17.38 25.73
C ARG A 22 7.08 16.06 25.07
N LEU A 23 6.40 14.96 25.37
CA LEU A 23 6.66 13.66 24.74
C LEU A 23 6.23 13.65 23.26
N VAL A 24 5.07 14.23 22.97
CA VAL A 24 4.55 14.38 21.60
C VAL A 24 5.48 15.26 20.75
N GLU A 25 5.94 16.41 21.26
CA GLU A 25 6.91 17.25 20.56
C GLU A 25 8.23 16.52 20.28
N ARG A 26 8.75 15.76 21.25
CA ARG A 26 9.98 14.97 21.06
C ARG A 26 9.81 13.92 19.95
N ARG A 27 8.63 13.29 19.86
CA ARG A 27 8.32 12.32 18.80
C ARG A 27 8.22 12.98 17.43
N LEU A 28 7.58 14.15 17.33
CA LEU A 28 7.48 14.93 16.09
C LEU A 28 8.85 15.44 15.60
N LYS A 29 9.70 15.93 16.51
CA LYS A 29 11.08 16.35 16.16
C LYS A 29 11.94 15.19 15.64
N ARG A 30 11.76 13.98 16.16
CA ARG A 30 12.45 12.78 15.64
C ARG A 30 11.98 12.42 14.23
N LYS A 31 10.67 12.49 13.97
CA LYS A 31 10.11 12.21 12.64
C LYS A 31 10.65 13.16 11.58
N ARG A 32 10.72 14.46 11.87
CA ARG A 32 11.27 15.47 10.94
C ARG A 32 12.76 15.29 10.59
N ARG A 33 13.57 14.68 11.47
CA ARG A 33 14.99 14.42 11.18
C ARG A 33 15.19 13.23 10.24
N ASN A 34 14.29 12.25 10.25
CA ASN A 34 14.41 11.06 9.39
C ASN A 34 14.06 11.37 7.93
N ASP A 35 13.13 12.29 7.68
CA ASP A 35 12.69 12.61 6.32
C ASP A 35 13.74 13.38 5.50
N TYR A 36 14.75 13.98 6.14
CA TYR A 36 15.79 14.78 5.46
C TYR A 36 17.05 13.98 5.09
N THR A 37 17.25 12.78 5.63
CA THR A 37 18.47 11.98 5.39
C THR A 37 18.36 11.00 4.22
N SER A 38 17.19 10.86 3.58
CA SER A 38 17.02 9.97 2.41
C SER A 38 17.10 10.69 1.05
N SER A 39 17.43 11.98 0.99
CA SER A 39 17.35 12.77 -0.25
C SER A 39 18.70 13.34 -0.74
N SER A 40 19.85 13.02 -0.14
CA SER A 40 21.09 13.78 -0.41
C SER A 40 22.32 13.02 -0.90
N ASP A 41 22.34 11.69 -0.98
CA ASP A 41 23.56 10.96 -1.39
C ASP A 41 23.32 10.06 -2.61
N GLU A 42 23.19 10.66 -3.80
CA GLU A 42 23.40 9.91 -5.05
C GLU A 42 23.81 10.81 -6.23
N SER A 43 24.72 11.76 -5.99
CA SER A 43 25.37 12.44 -7.10
C SER A 43 26.77 12.90 -6.74
N SER A 44 27.74 12.46 -7.56
CA SER A 44 29.16 12.85 -7.62
C SER A 44 30.15 11.93 -6.89
N ARG A 45 30.83 11.04 -7.64
CA ARG A 45 32.27 11.20 -7.96
C ARG A 45 32.84 9.96 -8.68
N SER A 46 32.91 10.09 -10.00
CA SER A 46 33.98 9.52 -10.82
C SER A 46 35.16 10.53 -10.82
N ARG A 47 36.38 10.06 -10.48
CA ARG A 47 37.68 10.42 -11.10
C ARG A 47 38.88 9.98 -10.24
N ASP A 48 39.79 9.27 -10.90
CA ASP A 48 41.26 9.40 -10.90
C ASP A 48 42.10 9.17 -9.62
N SER A 49 42.73 7.98 -9.62
CA SER A 49 44.17 7.68 -9.48
C SER A 49 45.14 8.54 -8.61
N LEU A 50 45.86 7.80 -7.74
CA LEU A 50 47.26 7.97 -7.22
C LEU A 50 47.50 8.92 -6.01
N PRO A 51 48.66 8.81 -5.28
CA PRO A 51 49.00 7.73 -4.36
C PRO A 51 49.45 8.22 -2.95
N GLU A 52 49.60 7.26 -2.04
CA GLU A 52 50.40 7.23 -0.79
C GLU A 52 50.94 8.56 -0.19
N ARG A 53 50.47 8.87 1.04
CA ARG A 53 51.35 9.40 2.09
C ARG A 53 50.76 9.35 3.52
N LYS A 54 51.45 8.55 4.35
CA LYS A 54 51.83 8.75 5.76
C LYS A 54 50.77 9.15 6.81
N LYS A 55 50.55 8.18 7.71
CA LYS A 55 50.63 8.27 9.19
C LYS A 55 50.15 9.59 9.83
N ARG A 56 49.02 9.52 10.54
CA ARG A 56 48.96 10.01 11.92
C ARG A 56 47.80 9.40 12.71
N ARG A 57 48.13 9.09 13.95
CA ARG A 57 47.37 8.40 14.98
C ARG A 57 46.11 9.18 15.37
N HIS A 58 44.98 8.51 15.50
CA HIS A 58 44.03 8.83 16.57
C HIS A 58 43.28 7.58 17.05
N ILE A 59 43.48 7.30 18.33
CA ILE A 59 42.81 6.28 19.12
C ILE A 59 41.41 6.83 19.38
N GLY A 60 40.42 6.32 18.64
CA GLY A 60 39.02 6.70 18.76
C GLY A 60 38.23 5.53 19.33
N VAL A 61 37.94 5.63 20.61
CA VAL A 61 37.12 4.75 21.45
C VAL A 61 35.88 4.23 20.71
N THR A 62 35.75 2.91 20.65
CA THR A 62 34.58 2.16 20.17
C THR A 62 33.39 2.43 21.08
N GLY A 63 32.56 3.41 20.71
CA GLY A 63 31.22 3.56 21.26
C GLY A 63 30.34 2.43 20.77
N THR A 64 30.22 1.37 21.57
CA THR A 64 29.20 0.33 21.44
C THR A 64 27.83 1.01 21.53
N LYS A 65 27.24 1.32 20.37
CA LYS A 65 25.80 1.53 20.27
C LYS A 65 25.17 0.24 20.74
N GLY A 66 24.61 0.27 21.95
CA GLY A 66 23.77 -0.79 22.48
C GLY A 66 22.69 -1.09 21.47
N SER A 67 22.95 -2.12 20.67
CA SER A 67 21.93 -2.91 20.00
C SER A 67 20.96 -3.28 21.10
N ARG A 68 19.78 -2.68 21.11
CA ARG A 68 18.66 -3.27 21.81
C ARG A 68 18.32 -4.49 20.97
N ASP A 69 19.04 -5.56 21.23
CA ASP A 69 18.63 -6.92 20.91
C ASP A 69 17.34 -7.15 21.71
N ARG A 70 16.23 -6.63 21.16
CA ARG A 70 14.92 -7.19 21.40
C ARG A 70 14.87 -8.46 20.56
N SER A 71 15.50 -9.50 21.09
CA SER A 71 15.17 -10.88 20.80
C SER A 71 13.73 -11.14 21.27
N ASN A 72 12.76 -10.56 20.57
CA ASN A 72 11.42 -11.11 20.47
C ASN A 72 11.39 -11.88 19.15
N SER A 73 11.41 -13.19 19.27
CA SER A 73 11.15 -14.16 18.22
C SER A 73 9.91 -13.80 17.39
N SER A 74 10.15 -13.60 16.09
CA SER A 74 9.37 -14.17 14.97
C SER A 74 7.87 -13.86 14.81
N LEU A 75 7.38 -12.68 15.22
CA LEU A 75 6.25 -12.07 14.49
C LEU A 75 6.74 -10.76 13.91
N GLN A 76 7.44 -10.89 12.79
CA GLN A 76 7.80 -9.76 11.97
C GLN A 76 6.56 -9.40 11.16
N ASP A 77 5.67 -8.60 11.76
CA ASP A 77 4.50 -7.98 11.11
C ASP A 77 4.96 -6.89 10.13
N ASP A 78 5.98 -7.17 9.31
CA ASP A 78 6.37 -6.28 8.23
C ASP A 78 5.58 -6.69 6.98
N PRO A 79 5.12 -5.73 6.15
CA PRO A 79 4.46 -6.06 4.90
C PRO A 79 5.36 -6.94 4.02
N PRO A 80 4.81 -7.96 3.33
CA PRO A 80 5.62 -8.88 2.54
C PRO A 80 6.36 -8.13 1.43
N ASP A 81 7.64 -8.46 1.27
CA ASP A 81 8.51 -7.80 0.33
C ASP A 81 8.23 -8.29 -1.10
N VAL A 82 8.34 -7.41 -2.11
CA VAL A 82 8.21 -7.85 -3.51
C VAL A 82 9.48 -8.59 -3.92
N ASN A 83 9.32 -9.75 -4.55
CA ASN A 83 10.40 -10.56 -5.11
C ASN A 83 11.29 -9.73 -6.07
N THR A 84 12.60 -9.95 -6.04
CA THR A 84 13.55 -9.17 -6.86
C THR A 84 13.37 -9.38 -8.36
N GLU A 85 12.96 -10.59 -8.78
CA GLU A 85 12.65 -10.90 -10.18
C GLU A 85 11.42 -10.13 -10.67
N VAL A 86 10.41 -9.97 -9.80
CA VAL A 86 9.19 -9.23 -10.11
C VAL A 86 9.46 -7.73 -10.07
N LYS A 87 10.27 -7.26 -9.11
CA LYS A 87 10.68 -5.84 -9.01
C LYS A 87 11.29 -5.37 -10.33
N SER A 88 12.15 -6.16 -10.98
CA SER A 88 12.78 -5.78 -12.26
C SER A 88 11.82 -5.80 -13.46
N ALA A 89 10.78 -6.63 -13.43
CA ALA A 89 9.81 -6.79 -14.51
C ALA A 89 8.71 -5.71 -14.55
N VAL A 90 8.42 -5.06 -13.43
CA VAL A 90 7.38 -4.01 -13.35
C VAL A 90 7.93 -2.61 -13.65
N ASN A 91 7.08 -1.76 -14.23
CA ASN A 91 7.42 -0.36 -14.50
C ASN A 91 7.45 0.50 -13.22
N GLU A 92 8.11 1.65 -13.32
CA GLU A 92 8.31 2.57 -12.19
C GLU A 92 6.99 3.15 -11.65
N SER A 93 5.98 3.33 -12.50
CA SER A 93 4.64 3.79 -12.07
C SER A 93 3.97 2.76 -11.15
N CYS A 94 4.08 1.47 -11.47
CA CYS A 94 3.57 0.37 -10.67
C CYS A 94 4.30 0.28 -9.33
N ARG A 95 5.64 0.38 -9.33
CA ARG A 95 6.45 0.38 -8.10
C ARG A 95 6.04 1.52 -7.15
N ASN A 96 5.87 2.73 -7.69
CA ASN A 96 5.46 3.89 -6.90
C ASN A 96 4.04 3.76 -6.31
N ARG A 97 3.15 3.01 -6.94
CA ARG A 97 1.82 2.69 -6.40
C ARG A 97 1.92 1.62 -5.31
N ASP A 98 2.67 0.54 -5.57
CA ASP A 98 2.93 -0.52 -4.59
C ASP A 98 3.55 0.04 -3.30
N GLN A 99 4.54 0.93 -3.42
CA GLN A 99 5.20 1.56 -2.27
C GLN A 99 4.22 2.35 -1.38
N ARG A 100 3.20 2.98 -1.96
CA ARG A 100 2.16 3.67 -1.18
C ARG A 100 1.28 2.69 -0.41
N ILE A 101 1.02 1.53 -0.99
CA ILE A 101 0.29 0.45 -0.33
C ILE A 101 1.14 -0.14 0.80
N VAL A 102 2.42 -0.42 0.56
CA VAL A 102 3.38 -0.84 1.60
C VAL A 102 3.37 0.14 2.77
N HIS A 103 3.49 1.44 2.50
CA HIS A 103 3.46 2.45 3.56
C HIS A 103 2.11 2.54 4.31
N LYS A 104 1.02 2.15 3.66
CA LYS A 104 -0.29 2.00 4.32
C LYS A 104 -0.30 0.77 5.23
N GLN A 105 0.21 -0.37 4.76
CA GLN A 105 0.34 -1.60 5.54
C GLN A 105 1.24 -1.40 6.77
N GLU A 106 2.36 -0.70 6.64
CA GLU A 106 3.23 -0.33 7.78
C GLU A 106 2.46 0.41 8.89
N LYS A 107 1.56 1.31 8.52
CA LYS A 107 0.71 2.03 9.48
C LYS A 107 -0.32 1.12 10.13
N LEU A 108 -0.94 0.22 9.36
CA LEU A 108 -1.90 -0.76 9.88
C LEU A 108 -1.21 -1.71 10.87
N ASN A 109 -0.01 -2.19 10.54
CA ASN A 109 0.79 -3.05 11.41
C ASN A 109 1.20 -2.32 12.69
N ALA A 110 1.58 -1.04 12.59
CA ALA A 110 1.83 -0.22 13.78
C ALA A 110 0.57 -0.04 14.66
N CYS A 111 -0.62 0.09 14.07
CA CYS A 111 -1.89 0.10 14.80
C CYS A 111 -2.16 -1.26 15.48
N MET A 112 -1.92 -2.37 14.77
CA MET A 112 -2.06 -3.73 15.29
C MET A 112 -1.13 -3.96 16.50
N GLY A 113 0.13 -3.55 16.39
CA GLY A 113 1.08 -3.62 17.52
C GLY A 113 0.65 -2.78 18.74
N ALA A 114 0.00 -1.63 18.51
CA ALA A 114 -0.56 -0.84 19.61
C ALA A 114 -1.76 -1.54 20.29
N LEU A 115 -2.64 -2.18 19.52
CA LEU A 115 -3.74 -2.98 20.06
C LEU A 115 -3.23 -4.20 20.83
N ALA A 116 -2.24 -4.92 20.29
CA ALA A 116 -1.60 -6.04 20.97
C ALA A 116 -1.00 -5.61 22.31
N GLY A 117 -0.36 -4.43 22.38
CA GLY A 117 0.13 -3.84 23.63
C GLY A 117 -0.98 -3.52 24.63
N ALA A 118 -2.11 -2.97 24.16
CA ALA A 118 -3.28 -2.70 24.99
C ALA A 118 -3.89 -4.01 25.55
N LEU A 119 -4.12 -5.01 24.69
CA LEU A 119 -4.59 -6.33 25.08
C LEU A 119 -3.67 -6.99 26.11
N THR A 120 -2.35 -6.96 25.88
CA THR A 120 -1.36 -7.49 26.82
C THR A 120 -1.46 -6.80 28.19
N THR A 121 -1.66 -5.47 28.20
CA THR A 121 -1.82 -4.70 29.43
C THR A 121 -3.08 -5.09 30.19
N LEU A 122 -4.22 -5.26 29.50
CA LEU A 122 -5.49 -5.68 30.11
C LEU A 122 -5.39 -7.11 30.67
N LEU A 123 -4.85 -8.04 29.89
CA LEU A 123 -4.68 -9.45 30.29
C LEU A 123 -3.73 -9.59 31.50
N THR A 124 -2.69 -8.75 31.58
CA THR A 124 -1.77 -8.75 32.73
C THR A 124 -2.42 -8.27 34.02
N ARG A 125 -3.39 -7.35 33.94
CA ARG A 125 -4.09 -6.79 35.11
C ARG A 125 -5.06 -7.78 35.76
N LYS A 126 -5.54 -8.79 35.03
CA LYS A 126 -6.44 -9.85 35.53
C LYS A 126 -7.69 -9.32 36.26
N ASN A 127 -8.33 -8.28 35.74
CA ASN A 127 -9.62 -7.80 36.27
C ASN A 127 -10.77 -8.32 35.39
N ASP A 128 -11.83 -8.80 36.03
CA ASP A 128 -13.01 -9.31 35.30
C ASP A 128 -13.77 -8.19 34.58
N ASP A 129 -13.70 -6.95 35.07
CA ASP A 129 -14.32 -5.78 34.45
C ASP A 129 -13.72 -5.43 33.07
N ASP A 130 -12.51 -5.91 32.77
CA ASP A 130 -11.81 -5.62 31.50
C ASP A 130 -12.28 -6.54 30.35
N LEU A 131 -13.13 -7.55 30.61
CA LEU A 131 -13.57 -8.54 29.63
C LEU A 131 -14.21 -7.93 28.37
N LEU A 132 -15.12 -6.96 28.54
CA LEU A 132 -15.78 -6.28 27.41
C LEU A 132 -14.78 -5.49 26.55
N MET A 133 -13.75 -4.90 27.17
CA MET A 133 -12.69 -4.20 26.45
C MET A 133 -11.80 -5.20 25.69
N ILE A 134 -11.48 -6.35 26.29
CA ILE A 134 -10.68 -7.40 25.65
C ILE A 134 -11.40 -7.94 24.42
N GLU A 135 -12.71 -8.20 24.51
CA GLU A 135 -13.53 -8.66 23.39
C GLU A 135 -13.53 -7.63 22.24
N ALA A 136 -13.85 -6.36 22.55
CA ALA A 136 -13.88 -5.28 21.56
C ALA A 136 -12.52 -5.06 20.87
N LEU A 137 -11.41 -5.13 21.62
CA LEU A 137 -10.06 -5.01 21.06
C LEU A 137 -9.67 -6.23 20.21
N SER A 138 -10.13 -7.42 20.59
CA SER A 138 -9.91 -8.64 19.81
C SER A 138 -10.64 -8.58 18.47
N ASP A 139 -11.88 -8.11 18.45
CA ASP A 139 -12.64 -7.93 17.21
C ASP A 139 -12.03 -6.85 16.31
N ALA A 140 -11.59 -5.72 16.90
CA ALA A 140 -10.87 -4.70 16.16
C ALA A 140 -9.55 -5.24 15.56
N SER A 141 -8.86 -6.12 16.29
CA SER A 141 -7.63 -6.76 15.81
C SER A 141 -7.90 -7.69 14.62
N ARG A 142 -8.98 -8.49 14.66
CA ARG A 142 -9.39 -9.35 13.53
C ARG A 142 -9.66 -8.54 12.27
N LEU A 143 -10.45 -7.46 12.40
CA LEU A 143 -10.75 -6.56 11.28
C LEU A 143 -9.50 -5.91 10.68
N LEU A 144 -8.51 -5.55 11.52
CA LEU A 144 -7.24 -5.02 11.02
C LEU A 144 -6.44 -6.07 10.27
N VAL A 145 -6.38 -7.31 10.77
CA VAL A 145 -5.69 -8.42 10.10
C VAL A 145 -6.32 -8.69 8.73
N ASP A 146 -7.65 -8.73 8.64
CA ASP A 146 -8.37 -8.87 7.37
C ASP A 146 -8.01 -7.71 6.41
N THR A 147 -7.97 -6.48 6.92
CA THR A 147 -7.59 -5.31 6.11
C THR A 147 -6.15 -5.41 5.61
N ILE A 148 -5.20 -5.85 6.43
CA ILE A 148 -3.79 -6.03 6.05
C ILE A 148 -3.65 -7.12 4.97
N HIS A 149 -4.42 -8.20 5.10
CA HIS A 149 -4.50 -9.27 4.10
C HIS A 149 -5.04 -8.72 2.77
N ASP A 150 -6.14 -7.96 2.79
CA ASP A 150 -6.72 -7.33 1.60
C ASP A 150 -5.74 -6.40 0.88
N GLU A 151 -4.97 -5.60 1.63
CA GLU A 151 -3.91 -4.78 1.04
C GLU A 151 -2.85 -5.63 0.33
N SER A 152 -2.49 -6.80 0.87
CA SER A 152 -1.55 -7.73 0.22
C SER A 152 -2.13 -8.32 -1.07
N ALA A 153 -3.42 -8.67 -1.07
CA ALA A 153 -4.13 -9.11 -2.26
C ALA A 153 -4.22 -8.01 -3.33
N ILE A 154 -4.47 -6.76 -2.94
CA ILE A 154 -4.47 -5.58 -3.82
C ILE A 154 -3.09 -5.39 -4.46
N ARG A 155 -2.00 -5.50 -3.69
CA ARG A 155 -0.63 -5.42 -4.21
C ARG A 155 -0.35 -6.49 -5.26
N ARG A 156 -0.74 -7.74 -4.99
CA ARG A 156 -0.62 -8.83 -5.98
C ARG A 156 -1.39 -8.52 -7.24
N SER A 157 -2.66 -8.11 -7.13
CA SER A 157 -3.51 -7.77 -8.28
C SER A 157 -2.92 -6.62 -9.10
N LEU A 158 -2.44 -5.57 -8.44
CA LEU A 158 -1.77 -4.43 -9.08
C LEU A 158 -0.55 -4.89 -9.89
N ILE A 159 0.31 -5.72 -9.31
CA ILE A 159 1.51 -6.22 -9.97
C ILE A 159 1.16 -7.17 -11.12
N LEU A 160 0.25 -8.12 -10.91
CA LEU A 160 -0.22 -9.06 -11.94
C LEU A 160 -0.85 -8.37 -13.16
N ALA A 161 -1.44 -7.19 -12.97
CA ALA A 161 -1.96 -6.38 -14.06
C ALA A 161 -0.88 -5.66 -14.88
N ASN A 162 0.35 -5.55 -14.36
CA ASN A 162 1.45 -4.78 -14.95
C ASN A 162 2.68 -5.63 -15.33
N VAL A 163 2.60 -6.96 -15.20
CA VAL A 163 3.64 -7.91 -15.65
C VAL A 163 3.29 -8.50 -17.02
N ASN A 164 4.30 -9.08 -17.69
CA ASN A 164 4.11 -9.76 -18.96
C ASN A 164 3.10 -10.92 -18.84
N PRO A 165 2.23 -11.15 -19.86
CA PRO A 165 1.24 -12.24 -19.82
C PRO A 165 1.84 -13.62 -19.57
N SER A 166 3.05 -13.89 -20.08
CA SER A 166 3.75 -15.16 -19.87
C SER A 166 4.16 -15.42 -18.41
N LEU A 167 4.36 -14.37 -17.62
CA LEU A 167 4.70 -14.48 -16.19
C LEU A 167 3.44 -14.45 -15.32
N LYS A 168 2.35 -13.88 -15.82
CA LYS A 168 1.12 -13.66 -15.08
C LYS A 168 0.52 -14.96 -14.58
N ASP A 169 0.43 -15.99 -15.43
CA ASP A 169 -0.19 -17.27 -15.07
C ASP A 169 0.63 -17.98 -13.98
N THR A 170 1.96 -17.99 -14.13
CA THR A 170 2.89 -18.57 -13.15
C THR A 170 2.85 -17.84 -11.81
N LEU A 171 2.76 -16.50 -11.83
CA LEU A 171 2.69 -15.69 -10.61
C LEU A 171 1.32 -15.77 -9.93
N ALA A 172 0.25 -15.99 -10.69
CA ALA A 172 -1.11 -16.09 -10.14
C ALA A 172 -1.28 -17.35 -9.27
N THR A 173 -0.57 -18.43 -9.59
CA THR A 173 -0.62 -19.70 -8.84
C THR A 173 0.21 -19.70 -7.56
N THR A 174 1.08 -18.72 -7.33
CA THR A 174 1.92 -18.71 -6.13
C THR A 174 1.18 -18.20 -4.91
N GLU A 175 1.51 -18.72 -3.74
CA GLU A 175 0.98 -18.25 -2.46
C GLU A 175 1.82 -17.10 -1.91
N ILE A 176 1.23 -16.32 -0.98
CA ILE A 176 1.95 -15.30 -0.23
C ILE A 176 2.72 -16.03 0.88
N ASP A 177 4.04 -15.92 0.87
CA ASP A 177 4.90 -16.29 2.01
C ASP A 177 5.54 -14.98 2.54
N GLY A 178 6.64 -15.05 3.29
CA GLY A 178 7.44 -13.87 3.66
C GLY A 178 7.86 -12.98 2.47
N GLN A 179 7.62 -13.42 1.23
CA GLN A 179 7.63 -12.60 0.01
C GLN A 179 6.26 -12.65 -0.69
N LEU A 180 5.91 -11.56 -1.38
CA LEU A 180 4.57 -11.35 -1.96
C LEU A 180 4.14 -12.46 -2.96
N PHE A 181 5.09 -13.10 -3.64
CA PHE A 181 4.87 -14.22 -4.56
C PHE A 181 5.56 -15.52 -4.12
N GLY A 182 5.90 -15.63 -2.84
CA GLY A 182 6.56 -16.80 -2.26
C GLY A 182 8.07 -16.79 -2.48
N LYS A 183 8.81 -17.46 -1.57
CA LYS A 183 10.27 -17.58 -1.67
C LYS A 183 10.72 -18.50 -2.82
N ASN A 184 9.87 -19.47 -3.17
CA ASN A 184 10.15 -20.47 -4.20
C ASN A 184 9.84 -19.97 -5.62
N LEU A 185 9.58 -18.67 -5.81
CA LEU A 185 9.25 -18.12 -7.13
C LEU A 185 10.34 -18.43 -8.17
N SER A 186 11.61 -18.34 -7.79
CA SER A 186 12.74 -18.62 -8.67
C SER A 186 12.76 -20.07 -9.18
N GLU A 187 12.35 -21.04 -8.35
CA GLU A 187 12.21 -22.45 -8.73
C GLU A 187 11.00 -22.65 -9.64
N VAL A 188 9.85 -22.07 -9.28
CA VAL A 188 8.62 -22.14 -10.08
C VAL A 188 8.86 -21.54 -11.48
N MET A 189 9.60 -20.44 -11.59
CA MET A 189 9.96 -19.84 -12.87
C MET A 189 10.89 -20.74 -13.70
N LYS A 190 11.89 -21.38 -13.08
CA LYS A 190 12.78 -22.34 -13.78
C LYS A 190 12.01 -23.57 -14.26
N GLN A 191 11.11 -24.11 -13.44
CA GLN A 191 10.24 -25.22 -13.81
C GLN A 191 9.33 -24.81 -14.97
N ALA A 192 8.66 -23.65 -14.89
CA ALA A 192 7.83 -23.13 -15.98
C ALA A 192 8.62 -22.93 -17.29
N GLN A 193 9.88 -22.50 -17.22
CA GLN A 193 10.76 -22.40 -18.40
C GLN A 193 11.17 -23.77 -18.94
N ALA A 194 11.44 -24.75 -18.09
CA ALA A 194 11.76 -26.12 -18.49
C ALA A 194 10.56 -26.81 -19.15
N THR A 195 9.34 -26.58 -18.64
CA THR A 195 8.09 -27.11 -19.20
C THR A 195 7.60 -26.29 -20.41
N GLY A 196 8.05 -25.04 -20.56
CA GLY A 196 7.65 -24.08 -21.59
C GLY A 196 8.17 -24.31 -23.01
N LYS A 197 8.61 -25.53 -23.36
CA LYS A 197 9.01 -25.89 -24.74
C LYS A 197 8.03 -26.79 -25.52
N ASP A 198 6.87 -27.16 -24.96
CA ASP A 198 5.91 -28.00 -25.71
C ASP A 198 4.69 -27.25 -26.28
N VAL A 199 4.54 -25.95 -26.03
CA VAL A 199 3.42 -25.17 -26.60
C VAL A 199 3.77 -24.55 -27.97
N ARG A 200 5.06 -24.46 -28.34
CA ARG A 200 5.45 -23.96 -29.68
C ARG A 200 5.28 -25.00 -30.80
N THR A 201 5.03 -26.27 -30.46
CA THR A 201 4.74 -27.35 -31.42
C THR A 201 3.25 -27.55 -31.68
N LEU A 202 2.35 -27.00 -30.85
CA LEU A 202 0.91 -26.94 -31.15
C LEU A 202 0.51 -25.74 -32.02
N ALA A 203 1.41 -24.76 -32.19
CA ALA A 203 1.27 -23.69 -33.19
C ALA A 203 1.71 -24.10 -34.62
N LYS A 204 1.85 -25.40 -34.91
CA LYS A 204 2.13 -25.96 -36.24
C LYS A 204 1.03 -26.91 -36.73
N LYS A 205 -0.23 -26.50 -36.68
CA LYS A 205 -1.29 -27.00 -37.59
C LYS A 205 -2.26 -25.87 -37.88
N ASN A 206 -1.82 -24.90 -38.67
CA ASN A 206 -2.62 -24.11 -39.60
C ASN A 206 -1.65 -23.50 -40.64
N ALA A 207 -0.88 -24.38 -41.29
CA ALA A 207 -0.32 -24.07 -42.58
C ALA A 207 -1.47 -24.13 -43.59
N ILE A 208 -2.14 -23.00 -43.80
CA ILE A 208 -2.93 -22.80 -45.01
C ILE A 208 -1.90 -22.52 -46.11
N PRO A 209 -1.87 -23.31 -47.20
CA PRO A 209 -0.91 -23.13 -48.27
C PRO A 209 -1.16 -21.80 -48.98
N THR A 210 -0.06 -21.10 -49.26
CA THR A 210 0.05 -19.97 -50.17
C THR A 210 -0.64 -20.24 -51.50
N ASN A 211 -1.45 -19.28 -51.99
CA ASN A 211 -1.47 -18.89 -53.40
C ASN A 211 -2.21 -17.55 -53.62
N VAL A 212 -1.45 -16.58 -54.16
CA VAL A 212 -1.82 -15.63 -55.23
C VAL A 212 -3.16 -14.90 -55.14
N SER A 213 -3.11 -13.57 -54.97
CA SER A 213 -3.63 -12.57 -55.92
C SER A 213 -3.73 -11.21 -55.25
N GLU A 214 -2.94 -10.27 -55.75
CA GLU A 214 -3.22 -8.83 -55.67
C GLU A 214 -4.63 -8.58 -56.23
N LYS A 215 -5.55 -8.07 -55.41
CA LYS A 215 -6.67 -7.25 -55.89
C LYS A 215 -6.94 -6.15 -54.89
N ALA A 216 -6.60 -4.94 -55.32
CA ALA A 216 -7.04 -3.70 -54.71
C ALA A 216 -8.58 -3.66 -54.66
N SER A 217 -9.15 -3.63 -53.46
CA SER A 217 -10.53 -3.19 -53.26
C SER A 217 -10.54 -1.69 -52.93
N LYS A 218 -10.84 -0.89 -53.96
CA LYS A 218 -11.39 0.45 -53.83
C LYS A 218 -12.84 0.35 -53.31
N ASN A 219 -13.26 1.37 -52.56
CA ASN A 219 -14.53 1.55 -51.83
C ASN A 219 -14.49 0.95 -50.41
N GLU A 220 -14.82 1.68 -49.34
CA GLU A 220 -15.97 2.57 -49.23
C GLU A 220 -15.78 3.67 -48.17
N LYS A 221 -16.32 4.84 -48.49
CA LYS A 221 -16.32 6.08 -47.71
C LYS A 221 -17.06 5.90 -46.37
N GLY A 222 -16.33 5.78 -45.28
CA GLY A 222 -16.85 6.06 -43.94
C GLY A 222 -16.78 7.57 -43.65
N PRO A 223 -17.84 8.23 -43.13
CA PRO A 223 -17.83 9.67 -42.91
C PRO A 223 -16.82 10.05 -41.81
N SER A 224 -15.91 10.94 -42.18
CA SER A 224 -14.96 11.60 -41.29
C SER A 224 -15.71 12.36 -40.19
N ARG A 225 -15.69 11.85 -38.96
CA ARG A 225 -16.11 12.62 -37.78
C ARG A 225 -15.00 13.60 -37.42
N HIS A 226 -15.00 14.73 -38.13
CA HIS A 226 -14.49 15.98 -37.60
C HIS A 226 -15.28 16.35 -36.35
N LEU A 227 -14.69 16.18 -35.17
CA LEU A 227 -15.01 17.00 -34.02
C LEU A 227 -13.73 17.51 -33.38
N SER A 228 -13.29 18.62 -33.96
CA SER A 228 -12.58 19.72 -33.32
C SER A 228 -13.22 20.03 -31.96
N ARG A 229 -12.45 20.02 -30.86
CA ARG A 229 -12.40 21.18 -29.96
C ARG A 229 -11.37 21.09 -28.82
N LYS A 230 -10.37 21.97 -28.96
CA LYS A 230 -9.70 22.79 -27.94
C LYS A 230 -8.94 22.06 -26.83
N GLN A 231 -7.67 21.80 -27.14
CA GLN A 231 -6.57 22.11 -26.23
C GLN A 231 -6.63 23.59 -25.84
N THR A 232 -6.80 23.89 -24.55
CA THR A 232 -6.33 25.14 -23.95
C THR A 232 -5.04 24.83 -23.21
N ARG A 233 -3.92 25.10 -23.88
CA ARG A 233 -2.64 25.37 -23.22
C ARG A 233 -2.77 26.74 -22.58
N THR A 234 -2.60 26.83 -21.27
CA THR A 234 -2.18 28.07 -20.61
C THR A 234 -1.04 27.74 -19.68
N SER A 235 0.18 27.89 -20.20
CA SER A 235 1.35 28.18 -19.39
C SER A 235 1.26 29.61 -18.88
N ASN A 236 1.72 29.82 -17.65
CA ASN A 236 2.08 31.12 -17.07
C ASN A 236 0.96 32.18 -17.01
N GLY A 237 0.32 32.27 -15.85
CA GLY A 237 -0.49 33.42 -15.48
C GLY A 237 -0.52 33.56 -13.97
N GLN A 238 0.19 34.57 -13.46
CA GLN A 238 0.15 35.01 -12.08
C GLN A 238 -1.30 35.11 -11.58
N ARG A 239 -1.55 34.61 -10.38
CA ARG A 239 -2.84 34.77 -9.70
C ARG A 239 -2.72 36.00 -8.80
N PRO A 240 -3.31 37.16 -9.15
CA PRO A 240 -3.45 38.24 -8.19
C PRO A 240 -4.54 37.87 -7.17
N ALA A 241 -4.24 38.14 -5.91
CA ALA A 241 -5.21 38.19 -4.84
C ALA A 241 -6.12 39.40 -5.04
N ALA A 242 -7.44 39.21 -5.04
CA ALA A 242 -8.41 40.19 -4.55
C ALA A 242 -9.85 39.67 -4.66
N ALA A 243 -10.64 40.14 -3.69
CA ALA A 243 -12.08 40.40 -3.75
C ALA A 243 -13.05 39.21 -3.65
N ALA A 244 -13.43 38.96 -2.40
CA ALA A 244 -14.81 38.79 -1.96
C ALA A 244 -15.88 39.17 -3.00
N ARG A 245 -16.79 38.22 -3.27
CA ARG A 245 -18.21 38.52 -3.46
C ARG A 245 -19.06 37.41 -2.87
N ASP A 246 -19.82 37.81 -1.85
CA ASP A 246 -21.08 37.23 -1.43
C ASP A 246 -21.93 36.83 -2.64
N HIS A 247 -22.39 35.59 -2.66
CA HIS A 247 -23.62 35.24 -3.34
C HIS A 247 -24.53 34.50 -2.35
N PRO A 248 -25.75 35.02 -2.09
CA PRO A 248 -26.67 34.39 -1.17
C PRO A 248 -27.34 33.17 -1.81
N ARG A 249 -27.64 32.23 -0.91
CA ARG A 249 -28.66 31.18 -0.99
C ARG A 249 -29.65 31.31 -2.16
N ARG A 250 -29.74 30.23 -2.94
CA ARG A 250 -31.00 29.83 -3.57
C ARG A 250 -31.35 28.41 -3.14
N ASN A 251 -32.44 28.33 -2.39
CA ASN A 251 -33.26 27.15 -2.18
C ASN A 251 -33.84 26.66 -3.53
N ASP A 252 -34.39 25.46 -3.47
CA ASP A 252 -35.34 24.83 -4.40
C ASP A 252 -34.72 24.11 -5.61
N LYS A 253 -34.59 22.78 -5.49
CA LYS A 253 -35.63 21.90 -6.03
C LYS A 253 -35.36 20.43 -5.71
N GLU A 254 -36.33 19.88 -5.02
CA GLU A 254 -36.60 18.47 -4.80
C GLU A 254 -36.40 17.67 -6.10
N ARG A 255 -35.63 16.59 -6.01
CA ARG A 255 -35.50 15.61 -7.08
C ARG A 255 -36.30 14.37 -6.68
N PRO A 256 -37.28 13.93 -7.49
CA PRO A 256 -38.14 12.81 -7.14
C PRO A 256 -37.38 11.48 -7.17
N THR A 257 -37.69 10.68 -6.15
CA THR A 257 -37.35 9.29 -5.95
C THR A 257 -37.92 8.41 -7.07
N THR A 258 -37.05 7.84 -7.90
CA THR A 258 -37.44 6.75 -8.80
C THR A 258 -37.65 5.47 -8.00
N GLN A 259 -38.93 5.11 -7.88
CA GLN A 259 -39.43 3.83 -7.42
C GLN A 259 -38.76 2.69 -8.20
N ARG A 260 -38.00 1.85 -7.51
CA ARG A 260 -37.45 0.60 -8.06
C ARG A 260 -38.46 -0.52 -7.81
N ASN A 261 -38.90 -1.09 -8.93
CA ASN A 261 -39.91 -2.10 -9.12
C ASN A 261 -39.92 -3.26 -8.10
N LYS A 262 -41.11 -3.54 -7.58
CA LYS A 262 -41.52 -4.82 -7.01
C LYS A 262 -41.69 -5.81 -8.15
N SER A 263 -40.89 -6.87 -8.15
CA SER A 263 -41.04 -8.02 -9.06
C SER A 263 -41.64 -9.19 -8.29
N SER A 264 -42.87 -9.50 -8.64
CA SER A 264 -43.67 -10.67 -8.32
C SER A 264 -43.21 -11.93 -9.08
N TYR A 265 -42.90 -13.01 -8.38
CA TYR A 265 -42.96 -14.40 -8.88
C TYR A 265 -43.42 -15.29 -7.70
N THR A 266 -44.71 -15.63 -7.63
CA THR A 266 -45.34 -16.92 -8.02
C THR A 266 -44.95 -18.15 -7.18
N ARG A 267 -45.84 -18.48 -6.25
CA ARG A 267 -46.63 -19.74 -6.19
C ARG A 267 -45.96 -21.01 -6.75
N SER A 268 -45.64 -21.95 -5.87
CA SER A 268 -45.86 -23.38 -6.11
C SER A 268 -46.28 -24.08 -4.82
N SER A 269 -47.53 -24.54 -4.81
CA SER A 269 -48.01 -25.55 -3.89
C SER A 269 -47.77 -26.92 -4.49
N THR A 270 -47.17 -27.84 -3.75
CA THR A 270 -47.34 -29.27 -4.00
C THR A 270 -47.62 -29.96 -2.68
N LYS A 271 -48.78 -30.60 -2.65
CA LYS A 271 -49.34 -31.48 -1.63
C LYS A 271 -49.50 -32.85 -2.31
N LYS A 272 -49.49 -33.92 -1.51
CA LYS A 272 -49.64 -35.37 -1.82
C LYS A 272 -48.29 -36.08 -1.93
N HIS A 273 -48.04 -37.24 -1.32
CA HIS A 273 -48.92 -38.24 -0.70
C HIS A 273 -48.40 -38.65 0.68
#